data_AF-A0A7S3S4A2-F1
#
_entry.id   AF-A0A7S3S4A2-F1
#
_cell.length_a   1.000
_cell.length_b   1.000
_cell.length_c   1.000
_cell.angle_alpha   90.00
_cell.angle_beta   90.00
_cell.angle_gamma   90.00
#
_symmetry.space_group_name_H-M   'P 1'
#
loop_
_entity.id
_entity.type
_entity.pdbx_description
1 polymer ?
#
loop_
_entity_poly.entity_id
_entity_poly.type
_entity_poly.pdbx_seq_one_letter_code
_entity_poly.pdbx_strand_id
1 'polypeptide(L)'
;AGMHAAMAGALTIPNSAPRARPALMKQTGIEFLPEEAIERAKEGNPIEKAKLAKDPTSAWTDVYEFAAKIREGSLTWEEVEKADMNSRLKYCGMLHRDKRTPGRFMFRLRVPNGIVTSDQMRFYADRVEPYGPDLGVVDITTRQNIQLRGITLEDAPDVIDGLHARNQTSFQSALDNVRNMVGSPLAGIDPLEMIDTRPYCNALSDLISLDPVTQTRGNPVWGNLPRKFNICVSGSRDDFAHTHINDIGLQPTVHATTGEMGFNVVLGGYMSIKRVAH
;
A
#
# COMPACT_ATOMS: atom_id res chain seq x y z
N ALA A 1 16.45 36.94 -35.96
CA ALA A 1 15.29 37.59 -35.33
C ALA A 1 14.19 36.55 -35.20
N GLY A 2 13.69 36.29 -33.97
CA GLY A 2 12.57 35.38 -33.75
C GLY A 2 12.75 34.44 -32.55
N MET A 3 12.76 35.01 -31.35
CA MET A 3 12.53 34.30 -30.09
C MET A 3 11.18 33.58 -30.12
N HIS A 4 11.15 32.29 -29.78
CA HIS A 4 9.97 31.68 -29.15
C HIS A 4 10.41 30.96 -27.88
N ALA A 5 10.45 31.73 -26.79
CA ALA A 5 10.39 31.22 -25.43
C ALA A 5 8.97 30.67 -25.21
N ALA A 6 8.83 29.35 -25.17
CA ALA A 6 7.61 28.73 -24.68
C ALA A 6 7.65 28.77 -23.15
N MET A 7 6.78 29.58 -22.57
CA MET A 7 6.60 29.67 -21.12
C MET A 7 6.20 28.30 -20.56
N ALA A 8 6.95 27.81 -19.58
CA ALA A 8 6.53 26.75 -18.67
C ALA A 8 5.38 27.30 -17.80
N GLY A 9 4.15 27.17 -18.29
CA GLY A 9 2.95 27.41 -17.49
C GLY A 9 2.78 26.23 -16.53
N ALA A 10 2.91 26.49 -15.23
CA ALA A 10 2.51 25.54 -14.20
C ALA A 10 1.01 25.24 -14.38
N LEU A 11 0.68 24.05 -14.89
CA LEU A 11 -0.68 23.53 -14.87
C LEU A 11 -1.04 23.25 -13.41
N THR A 12 -1.71 24.21 -12.80
CA THR A 12 -2.33 24.05 -11.49
C THR A 12 -3.48 23.04 -11.64
N ILE A 13 -3.35 21.91 -10.95
CA ILE A 13 -4.46 20.98 -10.74
C ILE A 13 -5.60 21.80 -10.11
N PRO A 14 -6.85 21.75 -10.63
CA PRO A 14 -7.93 22.58 -10.13
C PRO A 14 -8.08 22.41 -8.61
N ASN A 15 -8.06 23.53 -7.89
CA ASN A 15 -8.21 23.56 -6.45
C ASN A 15 -9.58 22.97 -6.07
N SER A 16 -9.59 21.71 -5.62
CA SER A 16 -10.81 21.04 -5.21
C SER A 16 -11.37 21.71 -3.95
N ALA A 17 -12.69 21.95 -3.92
CA ALA A 17 -13.43 22.50 -2.78
C ALA A 17 -13.00 21.89 -1.42
N PRO A 18 -13.14 22.63 -0.30
CA PRO A 18 -12.78 22.13 1.04
C PRO A 18 -13.49 20.80 1.31
N ARG A 19 -12.70 19.73 1.41
CA ARG A 19 -13.19 18.35 1.56
C ARG A 19 -13.60 18.10 3.00
N ALA A 20 -14.65 17.30 3.18
CA ALA A 20 -14.98 16.77 4.48
C ALA A 20 -13.77 15.99 5.02
N ARG A 21 -13.30 16.38 6.20
CA ARG A 21 -12.22 15.68 6.92
C ARG A 21 -12.65 14.21 7.07
N PRO A 22 -11.78 13.23 6.77
CA PRO A 22 -12.06 11.85 7.16
C PRO A 22 -12.37 11.82 8.65
N ALA A 23 -13.38 11.04 9.06
CA ALA A 23 -13.67 10.86 10.47
C ALA A 23 -12.38 10.44 11.19
N LEU A 24 -12.03 11.14 12.28
CA LEU A 24 -10.87 10.79 13.10
C LEU A 24 -10.90 9.31 13.41
N MET A 25 -9.79 8.64 13.13
CA MET A 25 -9.64 7.22 13.36
C MET A 25 -9.92 6.93 14.83
N LYS A 26 -10.93 6.08 15.12
CA LYS A 26 -11.39 5.85 16.49
C LYS A 26 -10.45 4.95 17.31
N GLN A 27 -9.68 4.11 16.64
CA GLN A 27 -8.74 3.16 17.25
C GLN A 27 -7.44 3.14 16.47
N THR A 28 -6.33 3.01 17.16
CA THR A 28 -4.98 3.02 16.57
C THR A 28 -4.35 1.63 16.52
N GLY A 29 -3.30 1.45 15.72
CA GLY A 29 -2.65 0.14 15.57
C GLY A 29 -2.03 -0.41 16.87
N ILE A 30 -1.54 0.46 17.76
CA ILE A 30 -0.99 0.10 19.07
C ILE A 30 -2.06 -0.48 20.00
N GLU A 31 -3.31 -0.01 19.93
CA GLU A 31 -4.40 -0.49 20.79
C GLU A 31 -4.73 -1.97 20.57
N PHE A 32 -4.36 -2.52 19.41
CA PHE A 32 -4.53 -3.94 19.09
C PHE A 32 -3.32 -4.81 19.45
N LEU A 33 -2.23 -4.23 19.96
CA LEU A 33 -1.08 -4.99 20.42
C LEU A 33 -1.32 -5.58 21.81
N PRO A 34 -0.91 -6.83 22.05
CA PRO A 34 -0.88 -7.36 23.41
C PRO A 34 0.17 -6.62 24.25
N GLU A 35 -0.03 -6.53 25.56
CA GLU A 35 0.87 -5.84 26.49
C GLU A 35 2.34 -6.31 26.35
N GLU A 36 2.55 -7.62 26.20
CA GLU A 36 3.87 -8.21 25.97
C GLU A 36 4.55 -7.71 24.68
N ALA A 37 3.79 -7.40 23.63
CA ALA A 37 4.35 -6.81 22.41
C ALA A 37 4.74 -5.35 22.61
N ILE A 38 3.96 -4.59 23.40
CA ILE A 38 4.27 -3.20 23.75
C ILE A 38 5.58 -3.13 24.56
N GLU A 39 5.73 -3.98 25.58
CA GLU A 39 6.97 -4.04 26.37
C GLU A 39 8.18 -4.41 25.51
N ARG A 40 8.05 -5.43 24.64
CA ARG A 40 9.13 -5.78 23.69
C ARG A 40 9.47 -4.64 22.73
N ALA A 41 8.48 -3.86 22.30
CA ALA A 41 8.70 -2.74 21.40
C ALA A 41 9.45 -1.57 22.07
N LYS A 42 9.30 -1.36 23.40
CA LYS A 42 10.09 -0.37 24.16
C LYS A 42 11.59 -0.67 24.15
N GLU A 43 11.95 -1.95 24.17
CA GLU A 43 13.33 -2.43 24.08
C GLU A 43 13.77 -2.72 22.64
N GLY A 44 12.85 -2.57 21.68
CA GLY A 44 13.02 -2.94 20.29
C GLY A 44 13.96 -2.04 19.49
N ASN A 45 13.98 -2.29 18.18
CA ASN A 45 14.77 -1.49 17.25
C ASN A 45 14.22 -0.04 17.15
N PRO A 46 14.95 0.91 16.52
CA PRO A 46 14.50 2.29 16.40
C PRO A 46 13.15 2.47 15.69
N ILE A 47 12.75 1.54 14.81
CA ILE A 47 11.45 1.58 14.13
C ILE A 47 10.34 1.28 15.14
N GLU A 48 10.48 0.23 15.97
CA GLU A 48 9.51 -0.11 17.02
C GLU A 48 9.29 1.06 17.99
N LYS A 49 10.39 1.68 18.45
CA LYS A 49 10.31 2.87 19.32
C LYS A 49 9.60 4.04 18.65
N ALA A 50 9.85 4.27 17.36
CA ALA A 50 9.17 5.32 16.60
C ALA A 50 7.67 5.03 16.43
N LYS A 51 7.28 3.76 16.23
CA LYS A 51 5.87 3.36 16.17
C LYS A 51 5.18 3.64 17.50
N LEU A 52 5.80 3.30 18.64
CA LEU A 52 5.25 3.58 19.97
C LEU A 52 5.14 5.08 20.29
N ALA A 53 6.10 5.89 19.82
CA ALA A 53 6.09 7.33 20.08
C ALA A 53 4.93 8.04 19.35
N LYS A 54 4.62 7.61 18.12
CA LYS A 54 3.50 8.13 17.33
C LYS A 54 2.92 7.02 16.46
N ASP A 55 1.69 6.59 16.77
CA ASP A 55 1.06 5.42 16.16
C ASP A 55 0.99 5.49 14.64
N PRO A 56 1.58 4.55 13.88
CA PRO A 56 1.69 4.69 12.43
C PRO A 56 0.36 4.78 11.66
N THR A 57 -0.74 4.23 12.18
CA THR A 57 -2.05 4.26 11.50
C THR A 57 -2.71 5.63 11.57
N SER A 58 -2.34 6.48 12.54
CA SER A 58 -2.79 7.88 12.54
C SER A 58 -2.24 8.67 11.34
N ALA A 59 -1.26 8.14 10.59
CA ALA A 59 -0.83 8.73 9.33
C ALA A 59 -1.97 8.83 8.29
N TRP A 60 -2.97 7.96 8.37
CA TRP A 60 -4.13 7.96 7.47
C TRP A 60 -4.97 9.22 7.60
N THR A 61 -4.96 9.86 8.78
CA THR A 61 -5.57 11.17 9.00
C THR A 61 -4.56 12.30 8.82
N ASP A 62 -3.34 12.15 9.34
CA ASP A 62 -2.32 13.20 9.31
C ASP A 62 -1.98 13.63 7.88
N VAL A 63 -1.99 12.70 6.90
CA VAL A 63 -1.72 13.02 5.49
C VAL A 63 -2.66 14.10 4.94
N TYR A 64 -3.93 14.10 5.34
CA TYR A 64 -4.89 15.13 4.93
C TYR A 64 -4.60 16.47 5.61
N GLU A 65 -4.15 16.45 6.86
CA GLU A 65 -3.81 17.68 7.59
C GLU A 65 -2.55 18.33 7.03
N PHE A 66 -1.51 17.52 6.75
CA PHE A 66 -0.30 18.02 6.11
C PHE A 66 -0.60 18.59 4.73
N ALA A 67 -1.39 17.88 3.92
CA ALA A 67 -1.80 18.37 2.61
C ALA A 67 -2.57 19.70 2.69
N ALA A 68 -3.52 19.82 3.63
CA ALA A 68 -4.29 21.05 3.81
C ALA A 68 -3.41 22.25 4.19
N LYS A 69 -2.49 22.06 5.15
CA LYS A 69 -1.56 23.13 5.59
C LYS A 69 -0.60 23.54 4.47
N ILE A 70 -0.14 22.59 3.66
CA ILE A 70 0.71 22.90 2.49
C ILE A 70 -0.07 23.68 1.43
N ARG A 71 -1.32 23.31 1.15
CA ARG A 71 -2.18 24.07 0.22
C ARG A 71 -2.49 25.48 0.71
N GLU A 72 -2.63 25.67 2.02
CA GLU A 72 -2.81 26.98 2.65
C GLU A 72 -1.51 27.82 2.65
N GLY A 73 -0.35 27.17 2.53
CA GLY A 73 0.97 27.79 2.64
C GLY A 73 1.43 28.00 4.09
N SER A 74 0.76 27.37 5.07
CA SER A 74 1.13 27.42 6.49
C SER A 74 2.16 26.35 6.89
N LEU A 75 2.51 25.45 5.96
CA LEU A 75 3.51 24.39 6.10
C LEU A 75 4.16 24.11 4.75
N THR A 76 5.44 23.79 4.74
CA THR A 76 6.16 23.23 3.58
C THR A 76 6.46 21.76 3.81
N TRP A 77 6.70 20.98 2.75
CA TRP A 77 6.98 19.55 2.91
C TRP A 77 8.31 19.31 3.66
N GLU A 78 9.25 20.26 3.60
CA GLU A 78 10.52 20.24 4.32
C GLU A 78 10.35 20.36 5.85
N GLU A 79 9.29 21.03 6.29
CA GLU A 79 8.98 21.26 7.71
C GLU A 79 8.25 20.07 8.35
N VAL A 80 7.71 19.16 7.55
CA VAL A 80 7.12 17.91 8.07
C VAL A 80 8.22 17.05 8.69
N GLU A 81 7.95 16.51 9.88
CA GLU A 81 8.93 15.70 10.60
C GLU A 81 9.47 14.55 9.73
N LYS A 82 10.79 14.31 9.79
CA LYS A 82 11.43 13.23 9.03
C LYS A 82 10.86 11.85 9.34
N ALA A 83 10.39 11.63 10.57
CA ALA A 83 9.75 10.39 10.99
C ALA A 83 8.39 10.19 10.28
N ASP A 84 7.62 11.25 10.11
CA ASP A 84 6.40 11.23 9.30
C ASP A 84 6.73 10.96 7.82
N MET A 85 7.59 11.81 7.24
CA MET A 85 7.94 11.79 5.82
C MET A 85 8.54 10.45 5.36
N ASN A 86 9.47 9.91 6.13
CA ASN A 86 10.27 8.76 5.71
C ASN A 86 9.81 7.43 6.32
N SER A 87 8.90 7.43 7.29
CA SER A 87 8.40 6.21 7.93
C SER A 87 6.88 6.15 7.96
N ARG A 88 6.20 7.04 8.69
CA ARG A 88 4.75 6.90 8.93
C ARG A 88 3.92 7.04 7.66
N LEU A 89 4.24 7.97 6.76
CA LEU A 89 3.52 8.11 5.48
C LEU A 89 3.59 6.84 4.59
N LYS A 90 4.53 5.92 4.85
CA LYS A 90 4.54 4.60 4.18
C LYS A 90 3.33 3.75 4.55
N TYR A 91 2.68 4.00 5.69
CA TYR A 91 1.40 3.38 6.05
C TYR A 91 0.24 3.90 5.20
N CYS A 92 0.38 5.08 4.59
CA CYS A 92 -0.54 5.59 3.56
C CYS A 92 -0.17 5.09 2.14
N GLY A 93 0.86 4.24 2.04
CA GLY A 93 1.44 3.81 0.77
C GLY A 93 2.36 4.84 0.12
N MET A 94 2.71 5.92 0.82
CA MET A 94 3.55 7.00 0.31
C MET A 94 5.02 6.79 0.70
N LEU A 95 5.89 6.64 -0.29
CA LEU A 95 7.33 6.49 -0.10
C LEU A 95 8.05 7.73 -0.64
N HIS A 96 8.49 8.59 0.27
CA HIS A 96 9.27 9.78 -0.07
C HIS A 96 10.56 9.40 -0.81
N ARG A 97 10.86 10.12 -1.90
CA ARG A 97 12.02 9.90 -2.77
C ARG A 97 13.14 10.91 -2.53
N ASP A 98 13.34 11.28 -1.27
CA ASP A 98 14.30 12.24 -0.73
C ASP A 98 15.58 12.45 -1.57
N LYS A 99 16.34 11.38 -1.84
CA LYS A 99 17.64 11.50 -2.53
C LYS A 99 17.56 11.75 -4.04
N ARG A 100 16.47 11.36 -4.71
CA ARG A 100 16.38 11.43 -6.19
C ARG A 100 15.44 12.53 -6.65
N THR A 101 14.31 12.67 -5.99
CA THR A 101 13.27 13.64 -6.31
C THR A 101 12.68 14.15 -4.98
N PRO A 102 13.37 15.08 -4.30
CA PRO A 102 12.92 15.64 -3.01
C PRO A 102 11.49 16.20 -3.11
N GLY A 103 10.70 16.04 -2.05
CA GLY A 103 9.30 16.46 -2.00
C GLY A 103 8.33 15.60 -2.83
N ARG A 104 8.84 14.59 -3.56
CA ARG A 104 8.02 13.69 -4.37
C ARG A 104 7.91 12.30 -3.76
N PHE A 105 6.77 11.67 -3.96
CA PHE A 105 6.44 10.38 -3.43
C PHE A 105 6.21 9.36 -4.54
N MET A 106 6.58 8.11 -4.25
CA MET A 106 5.99 6.97 -4.92
C MET A 106 4.80 6.48 -4.09
N PHE A 107 3.64 6.34 -4.71
CA PHE A 107 2.47 5.71 -4.14
C PHE A 107 2.44 4.25 -4.52
N ARG A 108 2.40 3.35 -3.52
CA ARG A 108 2.18 1.92 -3.76
C ARG A 108 0.74 1.56 -3.39
N LEU A 109 0.06 0.90 -4.31
CA LEU A 109 -1.35 0.56 -4.17
C LEU A 109 -1.55 -0.81 -3.48
N ARG A 110 -2.81 -1.22 -3.33
CA ARG A 110 -3.23 -2.61 -3.13
C ARG A 110 -4.07 -3.02 -4.33
N VAL A 111 -3.61 -4.04 -5.04
CA VAL A 111 -4.22 -4.57 -6.26
C VAL A 111 -4.26 -6.09 -6.10
N PRO A 112 -5.24 -6.63 -5.35
CA PRO A 112 -5.33 -8.06 -5.12
C PRO A 112 -5.43 -8.81 -6.46
N ASN A 113 -4.68 -9.91 -6.56
CA ASN A 113 -4.59 -10.71 -7.79
C ASN A 113 -4.07 -9.95 -9.04
N GLY A 114 -3.55 -8.72 -8.87
CA GLY A 114 -3.05 -7.90 -9.97
C GLY A 114 -4.11 -7.43 -10.96
N ILE A 115 -5.39 -7.51 -10.59
CA ILE A 115 -6.49 -7.15 -11.49
C ILE A 115 -6.77 -5.65 -11.39
N VAL A 116 -6.73 -4.99 -12.54
CA VAL A 116 -7.06 -3.57 -12.70
C VAL A 116 -8.11 -3.38 -13.80
N THR A 117 -9.03 -2.45 -13.59
CA THR A 117 -10.03 -2.06 -14.60
C THR A 117 -9.51 -0.93 -15.49
N SER A 118 -10.16 -0.71 -16.64
CA SER A 118 -9.80 0.41 -17.51
C SER A 118 -10.06 1.78 -16.87
N ASP A 119 -11.06 1.90 -16.00
CA ASP A 119 -11.32 3.12 -15.22
C ASP A 119 -10.20 3.38 -14.20
N GLN A 120 -9.76 2.35 -13.47
CA GLN A 120 -8.63 2.47 -12.54
C GLN A 120 -7.35 2.88 -13.26
N MET A 121 -7.06 2.29 -14.43
CA MET A 121 -5.86 2.61 -15.20
C MET A 121 -5.87 4.05 -15.75
N ARG A 122 -7.04 4.56 -16.20
CA ARG A 122 -7.20 5.97 -16.58
C ARG A 122 -6.96 6.89 -15.38
N PHE A 123 -7.56 6.57 -14.23
CA PHE A 123 -7.32 7.34 -13.01
C PHE A 123 -5.84 7.38 -12.62
N TYR A 124 -5.11 6.26 -12.72
CA TYR A 124 -3.67 6.23 -12.44
C TYR A 124 -2.90 7.16 -13.38
N ALA A 125 -3.22 7.15 -14.67
CA ALA A 125 -2.62 8.05 -15.65
C ALA A 125 -2.90 9.52 -15.32
N ASP A 126 -4.17 9.87 -15.07
CA ASP A 126 -4.61 11.22 -14.73
C ASP A 126 -3.95 11.76 -13.45
N ARG A 127 -3.54 10.88 -12.53
CA ARG A 127 -2.84 11.27 -11.30
C ARG A 127 -1.35 11.51 -11.50
N VAL A 128 -0.71 10.95 -12.51
CA VAL A 128 0.74 11.12 -12.74
C VAL A 128 1.07 12.06 -13.89
N GLU A 129 0.18 12.20 -14.88
CA GLU A 129 0.36 13.03 -16.07
C GLU A 129 0.75 14.49 -15.76
N PRO A 130 0.18 15.18 -14.75
CA PRO A 130 0.55 16.56 -14.43
C PRO A 130 2.03 16.75 -14.05
N TYR A 131 2.73 15.68 -13.66
CA TYR A 131 4.15 15.75 -13.27
C TYR A 131 5.11 15.55 -14.45
N GLY A 132 4.59 15.37 -15.66
CA GLY A 132 5.38 15.21 -16.88
C GLY A 132 6.13 13.87 -16.97
N PRO A 133 6.77 13.59 -18.11
CA PRO A 133 7.34 12.27 -18.41
C PRO A 133 8.54 11.88 -17.53
N ASP A 134 9.23 12.84 -16.93
CA ASP A 134 10.44 12.57 -16.12
C ASP A 134 10.11 12.16 -14.68
N LEU A 135 8.96 12.58 -14.14
CA LEU A 135 8.55 12.34 -12.75
C LEU A 135 7.28 11.49 -12.64
N GLY A 136 6.32 11.72 -13.55
CA GLY A 136 5.02 11.07 -13.61
C GLY A 136 5.08 9.73 -14.34
N VAL A 137 5.23 8.64 -13.59
CA VAL A 137 5.36 7.29 -14.15
C VAL A 137 4.49 6.30 -13.36
N VAL A 138 3.92 5.33 -14.07
CA VAL A 138 3.24 4.15 -13.50
C VAL A 138 4.10 2.92 -13.72
N ASP A 139 4.48 2.22 -12.64
CA ASP A 139 5.26 0.99 -12.70
C ASP A 139 4.45 -0.22 -12.24
N ILE A 140 4.64 -1.35 -12.93
CA ILE A 140 4.21 -2.68 -12.46
C ILE A 140 5.32 -3.26 -11.57
N THR A 141 4.94 -3.83 -10.42
CA THR A 141 5.89 -4.42 -9.47
C THR A 141 5.95 -5.94 -9.57
N THR A 142 7.00 -6.53 -9.01
CA THR A 142 7.16 -8.00 -8.87
C THR A 142 6.09 -8.67 -8.00
N ARG A 143 5.24 -7.91 -7.31
CA ARG A 143 4.07 -8.41 -6.58
C ARG A 143 2.76 -8.07 -7.28
N GLN A 144 2.76 -8.05 -8.62
CA GLN A 144 1.56 -7.81 -9.45
C GLN A 144 0.76 -6.61 -8.94
N ASN A 145 1.46 -5.52 -8.67
CA ASN A 145 0.90 -4.32 -8.06
C ASN A 145 1.34 -3.10 -8.86
N ILE A 146 0.69 -1.96 -8.64
CA ILE A 146 0.93 -0.70 -9.32
C ILE A 146 1.62 0.29 -8.38
N GLN A 147 2.56 1.06 -8.92
CA GLN A 147 3.17 2.21 -8.26
C GLN A 147 3.01 3.47 -9.10
N LEU A 148 2.52 4.55 -8.49
CA LEU A 148 2.46 5.89 -9.09
C LEU A 148 3.66 6.71 -8.62
N ARG A 149 4.24 7.57 -9.46
CA ARG A 149 5.39 8.42 -9.12
C ARG A 149 5.11 9.89 -9.42
N GLY A 150 5.88 10.76 -8.77
CA GLY A 150 5.82 12.21 -8.99
C GLY A 150 4.84 12.96 -8.07
N ILE A 151 4.00 12.22 -7.34
CA ILE A 151 2.96 12.78 -6.47
C ILE A 151 3.59 13.61 -5.36
N THR A 152 3.03 14.79 -5.08
CA THR A 152 3.42 15.64 -3.95
C THR A 152 2.64 15.27 -2.68
N LEU A 153 3.00 15.87 -1.54
CA LEU A 153 2.26 15.62 -0.29
C LEU A 153 0.87 16.26 -0.33
N GLU A 154 0.77 17.46 -0.91
CA GLU A 154 -0.48 18.19 -1.05
C GLU A 154 -1.47 17.52 -2.00
N ASP A 155 -1.02 16.72 -2.97
CA ASP A 155 -1.89 15.98 -3.89
C ASP A 155 -2.26 14.58 -3.37
N ALA A 156 -1.67 14.13 -2.26
CA ALA A 156 -1.91 12.80 -1.70
C ALA A 156 -3.38 12.48 -1.40
N PRO A 157 -4.18 13.39 -0.81
CA PRO A 157 -5.62 13.15 -0.59
C PRO A 157 -6.38 12.80 -1.86
N ASP A 158 -6.04 13.42 -3.00
CA ASP A 158 -6.72 13.22 -4.28
C ASP A 158 -6.50 11.81 -4.83
N VAL A 159 -5.31 11.27 -4.60
CA VAL A 159 -4.99 9.89 -4.93
C VAL A 159 -5.74 8.94 -4.00
N ILE A 160 -5.71 9.17 -2.69
CA ILE A 160 -6.34 8.30 -1.68
C ILE A 160 -7.85 8.24 -1.89
N ASP A 161 -8.52 9.40 -1.96
CA ASP A 161 -9.98 9.50 -2.14
C ASP A 161 -10.41 8.86 -3.48
N GLY A 162 -9.64 9.11 -4.54
CA GLY A 162 -9.92 8.56 -5.87
C GLY A 162 -9.74 7.03 -5.95
N LEU A 163 -8.83 6.47 -5.15
CA LEU A 163 -8.71 5.01 -4.97
C LEU A 163 -9.89 4.46 -4.18
N HIS A 164 -10.27 5.09 -3.07
CA HIS A 164 -11.38 4.63 -2.22
C HIS A 164 -12.70 4.63 -2.99
N ALA A 165 -12.95 5.65 -3.81
CA ALA A 165 -14.10 5.72 -4.71
C ALA A 165 -14.17 4.57 -5.73
N ARG A 166 -13.04 3.88 -5.98
CA ARG A 166 -12.90 2.73 -6.88
C ARG A 166 -12.75 1.40 -6.12
N ASN A 167 -13.10 1.39 -4.83
CA ASN A 167 -12.92 0.27 -3.92
C ASN A 167 -11.46 -0.25 -3.85
N GLN A 168 -10.49 0.66 -4.03
CA GLN A 168 -9.07 0.40 -3.88
C GLN A 168 -8.48 1.21 -2.73
N THR A 169 -7.23 0.94 -2.36
CA THR A 169 -6.50 1.72 -1.36
C THR A 169 -5.01 1.62 -1.55
N SER A 170 -4.26 2.60 -1.05
CA SER A 170 -2.81 2.55 -0.90
C SER A 170 -2.37 2.20 0.53
N PHE A 171 -3.31 2.16 1.48
CA PHE A 171 -3.00 1.97 2.88
C PHE A 171 -2.36 0.61 3.16
N GLN A 172 -1.43 0.60 4.11
CA GLN A 172 -0.71 -0.58 4.59
C GLN A 172 0.11 -1.30 3.48
N SER A 173 0.46 -0.63 2.37
CA SER A 173 1.17 -1.28 1.25
C SER A 173 2.71 -1.35 1.43
N ALA A 174 3.25 -0.70 2.46
CA ALA A 174 4.68 -0.60 2.73
C ALA A 174 5.02 -0.70 4.22
N LEU A 175 6.32 -0.67 4.53
CA LEU A 175 6.86 -0.85 5.89
C LEU A 175 6.38 -2.16 6.54
N ASP A 176 6.03 -2.14 7.82
CA ASP A 176 5.68 -3.30 8.65
C ASP A 176 4.18 -3.57 8.59
N ASN A 177 3.77 -3.98 7.39
CA ASN A 177 2.39 -4.33 7.05
C ASN A 177 2.37 -5.55 6.13
N VAL A 178 1.19 -6.17 6.04
CA VAL A 178 0.91 -7.19 5.03
C VAL A 178 0.94 -6.56 3.64
N ARG A 179 1.69 -7.16 2.71
CA ARG A 179 1.89 -6.63 1.35
C ARG A 179 0.73 -7.01 0.42
N ASN A 180 0.90 -6.74 -0.88
CA ASN A 180 -0.10 -7.07 -1.88
C ASN A 180 -0.38 -8.58 -1.92
N MET A 181 -1.66 -8.95 -2.07
CA MET A 181 -2.09 -10.33 -2.28
C MET A 181 -1.77 -10.74 -3.70
N VAL A 182 -0.86 -11.71 -3.83
CA VAL A 182 -0.40 -12.25 -5.11
C VAL A 182 -1.19 -13.52 -5.41
N GLY A 183 -1.86 -13.56 -6.56
CA GLY A 183 -2.59 -14.73 -7.05
C GLY A 183 -2.12 -15.18 -8.43
N SER A 184 -2.84 -16.13 -9.04
CA SER A 184 -2.59 -16.55 -10.42
C SER A 184 -2.97 -15.43 -11.39
N PRO A 185 -2.08 -15.07 -12.34
CA PRO A 185 -2.42 -14.11 -13.40
C PRO A 185 -3.43 -14.68 -14.41
N LEU A 186 -3.65 -16.00 -14.42
CA LEU A 186 -4.57 -16.69 -15.32
C LEU A 186 -5.87 -17.15 -14.61
N ALA A 187 -6.12 -16.63 -13.41
CA ALA A 187 -7.27 -17.03 -12.60
C ALA A 187 -8.61 -16.78 -13.32
N GLY A 188 -9.42 -17.83 -13.43
CA GLY A 188 -10.73 -17.85 -14.08
C GLY A 188 -10.72 -17.98 -15.59
N ILE A 189 -9.54 -18.15 -16.21
CA ILE A 189 -9.40 -18.22 -17.68
C ILE A 189 -8.52 -19.38 -18.17
N ASP A 190 -7.64 -19.92 -17.33
CA ASP A 190 -6.80 -21.07 -17.69
C ASP A 190 -7.55 -22.39 -17.53
N PRO A 191 -7.70 -23.22 -18.60
CA PRO A 191 -8.33 -24.53 -18.50
C PRO A 191 -7.57 -25.51 -17.59
N LEU A 192 -6.32 -25.22 -17.23
CA LEU A 192 -5.50 -26.02 -16.33
C LEU A 192 -5.45 -25.47 -14.90
N GLU A 193 -6.21 -24.41 -14.60
CA GLU A 193 -6.28 -23.91 -13.24
C GLU A 193 -6.90 -24.95 -12.30
N MET A 194 -6.30 -25.09 -11.12
CA MET A 194 -6.88 -25.92 -10.05
C MET A 194 -7.94 -25.16 -9.28
N ILE A 195 -7.73 -23.85 -9.11
CA ILE A 195 -8.64 -22.96 -8.41
C ILE A 195 -8.49 -21.52 -8.88
N ASP A 196 -9.63 -20.82 -8.99
CA ASP A 196 -9.64 -19.39 -9.23
C ASP A 196 -9.17 -18.65 -7.95
N THR A 197 -8.05 -17.95 -8.04
CA THR A 197 -7.43 -17.27 -6.89
C THR A 197 -8.09 -15.93 -6.54
N ARG A 198 -8.91 -15.35 -7.43
CA ARG A 198 -9.46 -13.99 -7.27
C ARG A 198 -10.31 -13.85 -6.00
N PRO A 199 -11.25 -14.76 -5.68
CA PRO A 199 -12.06 -14.66 -4.46
C PRO A 199 -11.21 -14.67 -3.19
N TYR A 200 -10.17 -15.52 -3.14
CA TYR A 200 -9.28 -15.65 -1.99
C TYR A 200 -8.39 -14.41 -1.81
N CYS A 201 -7.77 -13.92 -2.89
CA CYS A 201 -6.97 -12.71 -2.84
C CYS A 201 -7.79 -11.48 -2.43
N ASN A 202 -9.03 -11.36 -2.90
CA ASN A 202 -9.94 -10.29 -2.50
C ASN A 202 -10.32 -10.40 -1.02
N ALA A 203 -10.76 -11.59 -0.57
CA ALA A 203 -11.13 -11.82 0.82
C ALA A 203 -9.96 -11.56 1.79
N LEU A 204 -8.75 -12.01 1.46
CA LEU A 204 -7.55 -11.73 2.26
C LEU A 204 -7.19 -10.24 2.24
N SER A 205 -7.34 -9.56 1.10
CA SER A 205 -7.12 -8.12 1.02
C SER A 205 -8.14 -7.35 1.87
N ASP A 206 -9.40 -7.77 1.87
CA ASP A 206 -10.47 -7.17 2.68
C ASP A 206 -10.23 -7.42 4.17
N LEU A 207 -9.89 -8.65 4.57
CA LEU A 207 -9.50 -8.97 5.96
C LEU A 207 -8.43 -8.02 6.49
N ILE A 208 -7.43 -7.72 5.65
CA ILE A 208 -6.29 -6.89 6.03
C ILE A 208 -6.58 -5.39 5.98
N SER A 209 -7.41 -4.94 5.03
CA SER A 209 -7.51 -3.52 4.70
C SER A 209 -8.89 -2.92 4.90
N LEU A 210 -9.93 -3.70 5.16
CA LEU A 210 -11.26 -3.19 5.47
C LEU A 210 -11.40 -3.09 6.99
N ASP A 211 -11.71 -1.90 7.48
CA ASP A 211 -12.03 -1.69 8.89
C ASP A 211 -13.39 -2.37 9.19
N PRO A 212 -13.46 -3.30 10.16
CA PRO A 212 -14.70 -4.02 10.44
C PRO A 212 -15.80 -3.11 11.01
N VAL A 213 -15.45 -2.00 11.65
CA VAL A 213 -16.38 -1.06 12.30
C VAL A 213 -16.89 -0.02 11.31
N THR A 214 -15.99 0.61 10.55
CA THR A 214 -16.38 1.70 9.62
C THR A 214 -16.71 1.21 8.22
N GLN A 215 -16.31 -0.02 7.86
CA GLN A 215 -16.41 -0.57 6.51
C GLN A 215 -15.67 0.28 5.45
N THR A 216 -14.66 1.03 5.88
CA THR A 216 -13.79 1.82 5.00
C THR A 216 -12.41 1.20 4.89
N ARG A 217 -11.63 1.60 3.88
CA ARG A 217 -10.26 1.10 3.70
C ARG A 217 -9.30 1.74 4.73
N GLY A 218 -8.46 0.91 5.35
CA GLY A 218 -7.56 1.22 6.45
C GLY A 218 -7.98 0.49 7.72
N ASN A 219 -7.38 -0.67 8.01
CA ASN A 219 -7.72 -1.46 9.19
C ASN A 219 -6.56 -1.41 10.22
N PRO A 220 -6.75 -0.73 11.38
CA PRO A 220 -5.68 -0.60 12.39
C PRO A 220 -5.22 -1.93 12.98
N VAL A 221 -6.09 -2.95 13.00
CA VAL A 221 -5.80 -4.27 13.60
C VAL A 221 -4.50 -4.86 13.03
N TRP A 222 -4.27 -4.68 11.73
CA TRP A 222 -3.09 -5.19 11.02
C TRP A 222 -2.04 -4.11 10.75
N GLY A 223 -2.17 -2.94 11.38
CA GLY A 223 -1.36 -1.74 11.16
C GLY A 223 -0.09 -1.65 12.02
N ASN A 224 0.27 -2.69 12.76
CA ASN A 224 1.48 -2.67 13.60
C ASN A 224 2.17 -4.04 13.69
N LEU A 225 2.56 -4.59 12.54
CA LEU A 225 3.32 -5.85 12.51
C LEU A 225 4.78 -5.62 12.95
N PRO A 226 5.50 -6.68 13.38
CA PRO A 226 6.95 -6.58 13.67
C PRO A 226 7.79 -6.34 12.42
N ARG A 227 7.31 -6.82 11.26
CA ARG A 227 7.97 -6.63 9.96
C ARG A 227 6.98 -6.76 8.81
N LYS A 228 7.47 -6.46 7.59
CA LYS A 228 6.75 -6.76 6.34
C LYS A 228 6.30 -8.23 6.32
N PHE A 229 5.11 -8.47 5.78
CA PHE A 229 4.53 -9.81 5.71
C PHE A 229 3.90 -10.04 4.33
N ASN A 230 4.30 -11.07 3.62
CA ASN A 230 3.84 -11.37 2.25
C ASN A 230 2.94 -12.61 2.26
N ILE A 231 1.76 -12.48 1.68
CA ILE A 231 0.81 -13.58 1.52
C ILE A 231 0.54 -13.77 0.03
N CYS A 232 0.42 -15.02 -0.40
CA CYS A 232 0.05 -15.35 -1.76
C CYS A 232 -0.82 -16.63 -1.84
N VAL A 233 -1.54 -16.75 -2.94
CA VAL A 233 -2.42 -17.88 -3.24
C VAL A 233 -2.04 -18.43 -4.61
N SER A 234 -1.54 -19.66 -4.68
CA SER A 234 -1.33 -20.33 -5.96
C SER A 234 -2.67 -20.82 -6.53
N GLY A 235 -2.80 -20.79 -7.85
CA GLY A 235 -3.98 -21.28 -8.58
C GLY A 235 -3.73 -22.55 -9.39
N SER A 236 -2.48 -22.93 -9.59
CA SER A 236 -2.10 -24.04 -10.46
C SER A 236 -0.78 -24.69 -10.04
N ARG A 237 -0.39 -25.73 -10.76
CA ARG A 237 0.88 -26.44 -10.56
C ARG A 237 2.12 -25.59 -10.89
N ASP A 238 1.97 -24.57 -11.72
CA ASP A 238 3.06 -23.68 -12.15
C ASP A 238 3.55 -22.75 -11.04
N ASP A 239 2.73 -22.53 -10.00
CA ASP A 239 3.02 -21.64 -8.87
C ASP A 239 3.50 -20.24 -9.29
N PHE A 240 2.77 -19.58 -10.21
CA PHE A 240 3.03 -18.18 -10.60
C PHE A 240 3.02 -17.20 -9.42
N ALA A 241 2.40 -17.58 -8.30
CA ALA A 241 2.34 -16.81 -7.07
C ALA A 241 3.65 -16.85 -6.26
N HIS A 242 4.55 -17.79 -6.58
CA HIS A 242 5.82 -18.05 -5.93
C HIS A 242 5.67 -18.32 -4.41
N THR A 243 4.86 -19.31 -4.05
CA THR A 243 4.51 -19.64 -2.66
C THR A 243 5.71 -19.82 -1.73
N HIS A 244 6.82 -20.36 -2.23
CA HIS A 244 8.05 -20.64 -1.48
C HIS A 244 8.82 -19.39 -0.99
N ILE A 245 8.57 -18.19 -1.53
CA ILE A 245 9.20 -16.92 -1.10
C ILE A 245 8.25 -15.97 -0.38
N ASN A 246 7.06 -16.44 0.01
CA ASN A 246 6.09 -15.65 0.77
C ASN A 246 6.07 -16.13 2.24
N ASP A 247 5.77 -15.21 3.15
CA ASP A 247 5.64 -15.50 4.58
C ASP A 247 4.50 -16.51 4.82
N ILE A 248 3.42 -16.41 4.04
CA ILE A 248 2.39 -17.45 3.88
C ILE A 248 2.15 -17.69 2.38
N GLY A 249 2.31 -18.94 1.96
CA GLY A 249 1.91 -19.43 0.65
C GLY A 249 0.79 -20.46 0.77
N LEU A 250 -0.32 -20.24 0.06
CA LEU A 250 -1.43 -21.20 -0.02
C LEU A 250 -1.31 -21.98 -1.33
N GLN A 251 -1.05 -23.28 -1.25
CA GLN A 251 -0.93 -24.17 -2.40
C GLN A 251 -2.20 -25.04 -2.54
N PRO A 252 -2.94 -24.96 -3.65
CA PRO A 252 -4.18 -25.69 -3.80
C PRO A 252 -3.92 -27.19 -3.82
N THR A 253 -4.69 -27.94 -3.04
CA THR A 253 -4.58 -29.40 -2.96
C THR A 253 -5.94 -30.01 -2.71
N VAL A 254 -6.19 -31.17 -3.32
CA VAL A 254 -7.34 -32.00 -2.99
C VAL A 254 -6.99 -32.80 -1.74
N HIS A 255 -7.87 -32.78 -0.74
CA HIS A 255 -7.71 -33.57 0.47
C HIS A 255 -7.83 -35.06 0.13
N ALA A 256 -6.82 -35.87 0.50
CA ALA A 256 -6.72 -37.27 0.08
C ALA A 256 -7.93 -38.13 0.51
N THR A 257 -8.48 -37.90 1.69
CA THR A 257 -9.62 -38.68 2.22
C THR A 257 -10.99 -38.12 1.84
N THR A 258 -11.23 -36.82 1.99
CA THR A 258 -12.55 -36.21 1.75
C THR A 258 -12.79 -35.85 0.27
N GLY A 259 -11.72 -35.71 -0.52
CA GLY A 259 -11.81 -35.21 -1.90
C GLY A 259 -12.11 -33.72 -2.01
N GLU A 260 -12.19 -32.99 -0.90
CA GLU A 260 -12.47 -31.56 -0.88
C GLU A 260 -11.24 -30.75 -1.32
N MET A 261 -11.46 -29.68 -2.08
CA MET A 261 -10.41 -28.74 -2.42
C MET A 261 -10.07 -27.87 -1.21
N GLY A 262 -8.78 -27.79 -0.88
CA GLY A 262 -8.24 -26.97 0.19
C GLY A 262 -6.86 -26.44 -0.16
N PHE A 263 -6.09 -26.05 0.87
CA PHE A 263 -4.75 -25.52 0.69
C PHE A 263 -3.76 -26.21 1.64
N ASN A 264 -2.63 -26.66 1.09
CA ASN A 264 -1.42 -26.81 1.89
C ASN A 264 -0.87 -25.42 2.21
N VAL A 265 -0.33 -25.25 3.42
CA VAL A 265 0.21 -23.97 3.89
C VAL A 265 1.72 -24.05 3.97
N VAL A 266 2.40 -23.18 3.21
CA VAL A 266 3.85 -22.98 3.24
C VAL A 266 4.14 -21.72 4.04
N LEU A 267 5.09 -21.78 4.98
CA LEU A 267 5.37 -20.70 5.93
C LEU A 267 6.83 -20.26 5.89
N GLY A 268 7.06 -18.97 6.16
CA GLY A 268 8.39 -18.41 6.47
C GLY A 268 9.28 -18.11 5.28
N GLY A 269 8.76 -18.16 4.04
CA GLY A 269 9.50 -17.76 2.86
C GLY A 269 9.82 -16.26 2.88
N TYR A 270 11.09 -15.89 2.75
CA TYR A 270 11.49 -14.48 2.66
C TYR A 270 12.83 -14.31 1.94
N MET A 271 13.04 -13.12 1.37
CA MET A 271 14.32 -12.70 0.80
C MET A 271 14.87 -11.47 1.54
N SER A 272 16.14 -11.53 1.92
CA SER A 272 16.89 -10.51 2.65
C SER A 272 18.38 -10.55 2.28
N ILE A 273 19.05 -9.40 2.36
CA ILE A 273 20.52 -9.29 2.18
C ILE A 273 21.25 -9.99 3.33
N LYS A 274 20.67 -9.98 4.54
CA LYS A 274 21.18 -10.73 5.68
C LYS A 274 20.54 -12.12 5.69
N ARG A 275 21.36 -13.16 5.68
CA ARG A 275 20.96 -14.54 5.99
C ARG A 275 20.51 -14.57 7.45
N VAL A 276 19.26 -14.99 7.70
CA VAL A 276 18.70 -15.14 9.07
C VAL A 276 18.31 -16.62 9.34
N ALA A 277 18.63 -17.52 8.41
CA ALA A 277 18.57 -18.96 8.67
C ALA A 277 19.81 -19.36 9.48
N HIS A 278 19.57 -19.87 10.69
CA HIS A 278 20.55 -20.58 11.50
C HIS A 278 20.91 -21.93 10.86
#